data_AF-A0A968CRM2-F1
#
_entry.id   AF-A0A968CRM2-F1
#
_cell.length_a   1.000
_cell.length_b   1.000
_cell.length_c   1.000
_cell.angle_alpha   90.00
_cell.angle_beta   90.00
_cell.angle_gamma   90.00
#
_symmetry.space_group_name_H-M   'P 1'
#
loop_
_entity.id
_entity.type
_entity.pdbx_description
1 polymer ?
#
loop_
_entity_poly.entity_id
_entity_poly.type
_entity_poly.pdbx_seq_one_letter_code
_entity_poly.pdbx_strand_id
1 'polypeptide(L)'
;MTTDRGPERLGRVLDRLLGSLRAPTTDVLDTVFSRWAEIVGPDVAAHARPIAVEGSTLTVEADDPAWASELRWLENEVVARLAEVAGTDRISRVFVRVARRK
;
A
#
# COMPACT_ATOMS: atom_id res chain seq x y z
N MET A 1 -38.97 -23.77 -6.06
CA MET A 1 -39.51 -22.41 -5.81
C MET A 1 -38.59 -21.74 -4.81
N THR A 2 -37.69 -20.90 -5.30
CA THR A 2 -36.58 -20.26 -4.60
C THR A 2 -37.11 -19.17 -3.68
N THR A 3 -36.86 -19.26 -2.37
CA THR A 3 -37.10 -18.14 -1.45
C THR A 3 -35.81 -17.36 -1.28
N ASP A 4 -35.78 -16.25 -1.98
CA ASP A 4 -34.93 -15.09 -1.78
C ASP A 4 -35.07 -14.56 -0.35
N ARG A 5 -33.97 -14.51 0.40
CA ARG A 5 -33.85 -13.68 1.63
C ARG A 5 -32.49 -13.01 1.57
N GLY A 6 -32.50 -11.81 1.01
CA GLY A 6 -31.33 -10.96 0.79
C GLY A 6 -30.54 -10.60 2.05
N PRO A 7 -29.31 -10.08 1.84
CA PRO A 7 -28.17 -10.09 2.76
C PRO A 7 -28.18 -8.95 3.80
N GLU A 8 -29.27 -8.75 4.53
CA GLU A 8 -29.39 -7.59 5.44
C GLU A 8 -28.59 -7.72 6.75
N ARG A 9 -28.10 -8.92 7.10
CA ARG A 9 -27.33 -9.13 8.35
C ARG A 9 -25.82 -8.92 8.19
N LEU A 10 -25.30 -8.94 6.98
CA LEU A 10 -23.87 -8.76 6.73
C LEU A 10 -23.46 -7.28 6.82
N GLY A 11 -24.37 -6.37 6.46
CA GLY A 11 -24.13 -4.92 6.48
C GLY A 11 -23.75 -4.40 7.86
N ARG A 12 -24.49 -4.74 8.93
CA ARG A 12 -24.19 -4.21 10.27
C ARG A 12 -22.88 -4.71 10.90
N VAL A 13 -22.38 -5.87 10.49
CA VAL A 13 -21.08 -6.40 10.98
C VAL A 13 -19.94 -5.79 10.17
N LEU A 14 -20.13 -5.59 8.87
CA LEU A 14 -19.21 -4.84 8.02
C LEU A 14 -19.11 -3.38 8.44
N ASP A 15 -20.21 -2.67 8.70
CA ASP A 15 -20.21 -1.28 9.17
C ASP A 15 -19.50 -1.10 10.52
N ARG A 16 -19.58 -2.08 11.43
CA ARG A 16 -18.89 -2.01 12.73
C ARG A 16 -17.38 -2.27 12.62
N LEU A 17 -16.94 -3.00 11.59
CA LEU A 17 -15.52 -3.20 11.26
C LEU A 17 -14.97 -2.02 10.44
N LEU A 18 -15.78 -1.46 9.53
CA LEU A 18 -15.47 -0.26 8.74
C LEU A 18 -15.42 1.02 9.59
N GLY A 19 -16.20 1.10 10.68
CA GLY A 19 -16.14 2.22 11.63
C GLY A 19 -14.87 2.25 12.49
N SER A 20 -14.18 1.12 12.64
CA SER A 20 -12.91 1.00 13.37
C SER A 20 -11.67 0.95 12.47
N LEU A 21 -11.84 0.56 11.20
CA LEU A 21 -10.81 0.62 10.18
C LEU A 21 -11.00 1.93 9.42
N ARG A 22 -10.32 2.97 9.89
CA ARG A 22 -10.06 4.15 9.08
C ARG A 22 -9.16 3.69 7.92
N ALA A 23 -9.78 3.07 6.91
CA ALA A 23 -9.11 2.68 5.68
C ALA A 23 -8.27 3.89 5.21
N PRO A 24 -7.08 3.66 4.63
CA PRO A 24 -6.45 4.73 3.87
C PRO A 24 -7.54 5.28 2.94
N THR A 25 -7.76 6.60 2.99
CA THR A 25 -8.71 7.22 2.07
C THR A 25 -8.32 6.74 0.68
N THR A 26 -9.28 6.30 -0.13
CA THR A 26 -9.03 5.72 -1.47
C THR A 26 -8.01 6.54 -2.27
N ASP A 27 -7.99 7.85 -2.04
CA ASP A 27 -7.04 8.83 -2.56
C ASP A 27 -5.56 8.54 -2.27
N VAL A 28 -5.20 8.06 -1.07
CA VAL A 28 -3.80 7.79 -0.68
C VAL A 28 -3.28 6.58 -1.43
N LEU A 29 -4.08 5.52 -1.50
CA LEU A 29 -3.75 4.34 -2.28
C LEU A 29 -3.58 4.71 -3.76
N ASP A 30 -4.54 5.44 -4.34
CA ASP A 30 -4.45 5.84 -5.74
C ASP A 30 -3.19 6.69 -6.00
N THR A 31 -2.88 7.64 -5.11
CA THR A 31 -1.71 8.52 -5.23
C THR A 31 -0.40 7.74 -5.17
N VAL A 32 -0.24 6.82 -4.22
CA VAL A 32 1.00 6.03 -4.06
C VAL A 32 1.26 5.16 -5.29
N PHE A 33 0.23 4.51 -5.83
CA PHE A 33 0.38 3.64 -6.99
C PHE A 33 0.59 4.45 -8.27
N SER A 34 -0.15 5.54 -8.47
CA SER A 34 -0.06 6.39 -9.66
C SER A 34 1.22 7.23 -9.71
N ARG A 35 1.77 7.63 -8.56
CA ARG A 35 2.96 8.51 -8.45
C ARG A 35 4.18 7.79 -7.89
N TRP A 36 4.22 6.46 -7.91
CA TRP A 36 5.33 5.68 -7.35
C TRP A 36 6.70 6.11 -7.89
N ALA A 37 6.82 6.29 -9.21
CA ALA A 37 8.06 6.73 -9.84
C ALA A 37 8.52 8.14 -9.41
N GLU A 38 7.59 9.00 -8.98
CA GLU A 38 7.93 10.33 -8.43
C GLU A 38 8.43 10.24 -6.97
N ILE A 39 8.01 9.18 -6.27
CA ILE A 39 8.35 8.93 -4.87
C ILE A 39 9.73 8.29 -4.75
N VAL A 40 10.01 7.25 -5.55
CA VAL A 40 11.26 6.48 -5.43
C VAL A 40 12.25 6.71 -6.57
N GLY A 41 11.86 7.45 -7.60
CA GLY A 41 12.64 7.62 -8.81
C GLY A 41 12.42 6.50 -9.85
N PRO A 42 12.82 6.73 -11.11
CA PRO A 42 12.55 5.82 -12.22
C PRO A 42 13.29 4.48 -12.10
N ASP A 43 14.51 4.47 -11.59
CA ASP A 43 15.32 3.25 -11.46
C ASP A 43 14.72 2.28 -10.44
N VAL A 44 14.39 2.76 -9.24
CA VAL A 44 13.75 1.95 -8.20
C VAL A 44 12.34 1.54 -8.64
N ALA A 45 11.58 2.42 -9.29
CA ALA A 45 10.23 2.10 -9.77
C ALA A 45 10.23 1.06 -10.90
N ALA A 46 11.31 0.94 -11.66
CA ALA A 46 11.45 -0.10 -12.69
C ALA A 46 11.61 -1.51 -12.09
N HIS A 47 12.16 -1.60 -10.87
CA HIS A 47 12.51 -2.86 -10.23
C HIS A 47 11.73 -3.18 -8.95
N ALA A 48 10.91 -2.24 -8.51
CA ALA A 48 10.10 -2.39 -7.32
C ALA A 48 8.78 -1.66 -7.45
N ARG A 49 7.72 -2.27 -6.94
CA ARG A 49 6.35 -1.77 -7.06
C ARG A 49 5.57 -1.88 -5.76
N PRO A 50 4.73 -0.90 -5.43
CA PRO A 50 3.80 -1.01 -4.31
C PRO A 50 2.75 -2.06 -4.66
N ILE A 51 2.36 -2.86 -3.67
CA ILE A 51 1.36 -3.93 -3.87
C ILE A 51 0.20 -3.85 -2.89
N ALA A 52 0.39 -3.22 -1.74
CA ALA A 52 -0.60 -3.14 -0.67
C ALA A 52 -0.22 -2.04 0.33
N VAL A 53 -1.22 -1.41 0.92
CA VAL A 53 -1.04 -0.54 2.10
C VAL A 53 -1.95 -1.09 3.20
N GLU A 54 -1.35 -1.44 4.33
CA GLU A 54 -2.05 -1.98 5.49
C GLU A 54 -1.77 -1.09 6.71
N GLY A 55 -2.78 -0.35 7.15
CA GLY A 55 -2.63 0.63 8.24
C GLY A 55 -1.61 1.70 7.88
N SER A 56 -0.44 1.63 8.52
CA SER A 56 0.69 2.55 8.31
C SER A 56 1.88 1.92 7.56
N THR A 57 1.72 0.71 7.03
CA THR A 57 2.79 -0.01 6.33
C THR A 57 2.49 -0.12 4.84
N LEU A 58 3.40 0.38 4.01
CA LEU A 58 3.41 0.13 2.57
C LEU A 58 4.20 -1.14 2.28
N THR A 59 3.57 -2.12 1.63
CA THR A 59 4.29 -3.28 1.12
C THR A 59 4.74 -3.04 -0.31
N VAL A 60 6.03 -3.29 -0.55
CA VAL A 60 6.69 -3.17 -1.86
C VAL A 60 7.24 -4.53 -2.26
N GLU A 61 6.98 -4.92 -3.50
CA GLU A 61 7.60 -6.09 -4.14
C GLU A 61 8.76 -5.61 -5.01
N ALA A 62 9.96 -6.13 -4.74
CA ALA A 62 11.16 -5.91 -5.56
C ALA A 62 11.50 -7.16 -6.37
N ASP A 63 12.08 -6.97 -7.55
CA ASP A 63 12.41 -8.04 -8.51
C ASP A 63 13.49 -9.01 -7.99
N ASP A 64 14.44 -8.49 -7.21
CA ASP A 64 15.57 -9.24 -6.67
C ASP A 64 16.09 -8.66 -5.34
N PRO A 65 16.96 -9.40 -4.63
CA PRO A 65 17.44 -9.00 -3.30
C PRO A 65 18.29 -7.72 -3.30
N ALA A 66 18.92 -7.34 -4.42
CA ALA A 66 19.75 -6.13 -4.47
C ALA A 66 18.84 -4.90 -4.34
N TRP A 67 17.81 -4.82 -5.19
CA TRP A 67 16.79 -3.75 -5.12
C TRP A 67 16.03 -3.74 -3.80
N ALA A 68 15.75 -4.91 -3.22
CA ALA A 68 15.13 -4.96 -1.90
C ALA A 68 16.01 -4.37 -0.79
N SER A 69 17.34 -4.51 -0.91
CA SER A 69 18.28 -3.96 0.06
C SER A 69 18.45 -2.45 -0.13
N GLU A 70 18.51 -1.99 -1.38
CA GLU A 70 18.54 -0.57 -1.72
C GLU A 70 17.30 0.16 -1.23
N LEU A 71 16.10 -0.37 -1.48
CA LEU A 71 14.86 0.19 -0.94
C LEU A 71 14.81 0.25 0.58
N ARG A 72 15.38 -0.75 1.26
CA ARG A 72 15.48 -0.74 2.74
C ARG A 72 16.41 0.35 3.23
N TRP A 73 17.49 0.62 2.50
CA TRP A 73 18.39 1.72 2.82
C TRP A 73 17.72 3.09 2.59
N LEU A 74 16.92 3.20 1.53
CA LEU A 74 16.13 4.38 1.18
C LEU A 74 14.82 4.51 1.98
N GLU A 75 14.49 3.59 2.89
CA GLU A 75 13.18 3.53 3.55
C GLU A 75 12.75 4.88 4.14
N ASN A 76 13.64 5.55 4.87
CA ASN A 76 13.34 6.84 5.50
C ASN A 76 13.07 7.94 4.46
N GLU A 77 13.81 7.95 3.36
CA GLU A 77 13.62 8.91 2.27
C GLU A 77 12.31 8.66 1.53
N VAL A 78 11.99 7.39 1.26
CA VAL A 78 10.73 6.98 0.64
C VAL A 78 9.54 7.35 1.52
N VAL A 79 9.61 7.13 2.83
CA VAL A 79 8.55 7.52 3.78
C VAL A 79 8.37 9.04 3.82
N ALA A 80 9.46 9.81 3.87
CA ALA A 80 9.39 11.27 3.83
C ALA A 80 8.73 11.76 2.53
N ARG A 81 9.16 11.21 1.39
CA ARG A 81 8.64 11.55 0.08
C ARG A 81 7.18 11.13 -0.11
N LEU A 82 6.79 9.98 0.42
CA LEU A 82 5.40 9.53 0.49
C LEU A 82 4.54 10.56 1.23
N ALA A 83 5.01 11.07 2.37
CA ALA A 83 4.27 12.05 3.15
C ALA A 83 4.08 13.37 2.39
N GLU A 84 5.11 13.82 1.65
CA GLU A 84 5.03 15.00 0.79
C GLU A 84 4.07 14.81 -0.40
N VAL A 85 4.19 13.68 -1.10
CA VAL A 85 3.48 13.42 -2.36
C VAL A 85 2.02 13.05 -2.12
N ALA A 86 1.74 12.21 -1.12
CA ALA A 86 0.39 11.79 -0.75
C ALA A 86 -0.29 12.79 0.21
N GLY A 87 0.43 13.79 0.71
CA GLY A 87 -0.08 14.78 1.66
C GLY A 87 -0.53 14.17 2.99
N THR A 88 0.02 13.01 3.36
CA THR A 88 -0.35 12.29 4.58
C THR A 88 0.83 11.59 5.23
N ASP A 89 0.94 11.74 6.54
CA ASP A 89 1.89 11.04 7.42
C ASP A 89 1.41 9.64 7.83
N ARG A 90 0.35 9.13 7.20
CA ARG A 90 -0.25 7.84 7.56
C ARG A 90 0.69 6.67 7.30
N ILE A 91 1.51 6.73 6.27
CA ILE A 91 2.50 5.67 5.97
C ILE A 91 3.78 6.03 6.70
N SER A 92 4.17 5.18 7.65
CA SER A 92 5.35 5.36 8.49
C SER A 92 6.39 4.26 8.35
N ARG A 93 6.08 3.22 7.55
CA ARG A 93 6.95 2.06 7.37
C ARG A 93 6.85 1.49 5.96
N VAL A 94 7.97 0.99 5.43
CA VAL A 94 8.01 0.26 4.17
C VAL A 94 8.45 -1.18 4.42
N PHE A 95 7.60 -2.13 4.06
CA PHE A 95 7.94 -3.55 4.09
C PHE A 95 8.30 -4.04 2.68
N VAL A 96 9.56 -4.42 2.48
CA VAL A 96 10.03 -4.88 1.18
C VAL A 96 10.12 -6.40 1.14
N ARG A 97 9.45 -7.01 0.15
CA ARG A 97 9.54 -8.44 -0.17
C ARG A 97 10.14 -8.64 -1.56
N VAL A 98 10.88 -9.71 -1.75
CA VAL A 98 11.45 -10.09 -3.05
C VAL A 98 10.48 -11.02 -3.77
N ALA A 99 10.18 -10.74 -5.05
CA ALA A 99 9.41 -11.63 -5.90
C ALA A 99 10.17 -12.97 -6.04
N ARG A 100 9.46 -14.09 -5.87
CA ARG A 100 10.05 -15.40 -6.14
C ARG A 100 10.26 -15.50 -7.66
N ARG A 101 11.50 -15.46 -8.14
CA ARG A 101 11.81 -15.82 -9.53
C ARG A 101 11.37 -17.27 -9.77
N LYS A 102 10.56 -17.47 -10.81
CA LYS A 102 10.13 -18.79 -11.29
C LYS A 102 11.18 -19.35 -12.24
#